data_AF-A0A3D0P975-F1
#
_entry.id   AF-A0A3D0P975-F1
#
_cell.length_a   1.000
_cell.length_b   1.000
_cell.length_c   1.000
_cell.angle_alpha   90.00
_cell.angle_beta   90.00
_cell.angle_gamma   90.00
#
_symmetry.space_group_name_H-M   'P 1'
#
loop_
_entity.id
_entity.type
_entity.pdbx_description
1 polymer ?
#
loop_
_entity_poly.entity_id
_entity_poly.type
_entity_poly.pdbx_seq_one_letter_code
_entity_poly.pdbx_strand_id
1 'polypeptide(L)'
;MAAQVKQEGLTPEDYNEIVRRLGRHPNRAELGMFGVMWSEHCCYRNSRPLLGQFPTEGPRILVGPGENAGVVDLGEGHRLAFKIESHNHPSAVEPFQGAATGVGGILRDIFTMGARPMALLNALRFGPLEESRNAGLMEGVVAGIAHYGNCVGVPTVAGEVAFDPSYSGNPLVNAMALGLMETETIVRSGASGVGNPVVYVGSTTGRDGMGGASFASAELSEDSLDDRPAVQVGDPFLEKGLIEACLEAFQSGDVVAAQDMGAAGLTCSCAEMAAKGDLGIELDLDRVPARETGMTAYEFLLSESQERMLFVVQAGREEPLMQRFRRWGLQAAVVGRVLEEPVVRVLQNGAVAAEVPSRALAEDTPINRRELLSEPPALVQQHWQWQESSLPALAAEAVEPTLLQLLDDPTIASKRWVWRQYDHQVQANTVVRPGGADAAVLRLRSQQEHDPQSSNQRGVAATVDCPNRWVALDPERGGMAAVAEAARNLSCVGAEPIAVTDNLNFPSPETPTGYWQLAMACRGLSEACRVLQTPVTGGNVSLYNDTRLPDGSIQPIQPTPVVGMVGLVDNINTLVGLA
;
A
#
# COMPACT_ATOMS: atom_id res chain seq x y z
N MET A 1 31.89 12.55 0.62
CA MET A 1 30.99 12.80 -0.52
C MET A 1 30.61 11.52 -1.25
N ALA A 2 31.45 10.89 -2.10
CA ALA A 2 31.06 9.70 -2.87
C ALA A 2 30.55 8.52 -2.01
N ALA A 3 31.18 8.25 -0.87
CA ALA A 3 30.72 7.23 0.07
C ALA A 3 29.36 7.55 0.72
N GLN A 4 29.07 8.83 0.98
CA GLN A 4 27.80 9.28 1.55
C GLN A 4 26.67 9.23 0.52
N VAL A 5 26.95 9.58 -0.74
CA VAL A 5 25.99 9.48 -1.85
C VAL A 5 25.57 8.03 -2.04
N LYS A 6 26.54 7.10 -2.06
CA LYS A 6 26.27 5.67 -2.16
C LYS A 6 25.48 5.13 -0.96
N GLN A 7 25.72 5.65 0.24
CA GLN A 7 24.99 5.25 1.45
C GLN A 7 23.50 5.61 1.36
N GLU A 8 23.15 6.71 0.68
CA GLU A 8 21.76 7.12 0.46
C GLU A 8 21.09 6.43 -0.73
N GLY A 9 21.73 5.43 -1.35
CA GLY A 9 21.19 4.76 -2.54
C GLY A 9 21.14 5.63 -3.80
N LEU A 10 21.86 6.76 -3.80
CA LEU A 10 21.87 7.71 -4.90
C LEU A 10 23.02 7.43 -5.88
N THR A 11 22.79 7.69 -7.17
CA THR A 11 23.84 7.64 -8.20
C THR A 11 24.65 8.94 -8.27
N PRO A 12 25.85 8.94 -8.88
CA PRO A 12 26.57 10.18 -9.19
C PRO A 12 25.75 11.17 -10.03
N GLU A 13 24.94 10.66 -10.96
CA GLU A 13 24.02 11.44 -11.77
C GLU A 13 22.92 12.09 -10.92
N ASP A 14 22.32 11.33 -10.01
CA ASP A 14 21.33 11.85 -9.06
C ASP A 14 21.96 12.99 -8.22
N TYR A 15 23.18 12.80 -7.72
CA TYR A 15 23.87 13.84 -6.95
C TYR A 15 24.10 15.13 -7.75
N ASN A 16 24.54 15.01 -9.00
CA ASN A 16 24.75 16.18 -9.87
C ASN A 16 23.43 16.92 -10.13
N GLU A 17 22.33 16.19 -10.30
CA GLU A 17 21.00 16.76 -10.47
C GLU A 17 20.51 17.45 -9.19
N ILE A 18 20.76 16.88 -8.02
CA ILE A 18 20.48 17.52 -6.72
C ILE A 18 21.24 18.84 -6.60
N VAL A 19 22.55 18.84 -6.87
CA VAL A 19 23.38 20.06 -6.82
C VAL A 19 22.86 21.12 -7.79
N ARG A 20 22.45 20.71 -9.00
CA ARG A 20 21.87 21.61 -10.00
C ARG A 20 20.57 22.25 -9.51
N ARG A 21 19.69 21.48 -8.87
CA ARG A 21 18.39 21.97 -8.34
C ARG A 21 18.55 22.89 -7.14
N LEU A 22 19.49 22.57 -6.24
CA LEU A 22 19.73 23.38 -5.05
C LEU A 22 20.60 24.61 -5.35
N GLY A 23 21.37 24.60 -6.43
CA GLY A 23 22.39 25.62 -6.71
C GLY A 23 23.58 25.58 -5.74
N ARG A 24 23.66 24.53 -4.91
CA ARG A 24 24.70 24.30 -3.91
C ARG A 24 24.80 22.81 -3.58
N HIS A 25 25.83 22.42 -2.83
CA HIS A 25 25.90 21.05 -2.31
C HIS A 25 24.84 20.83 -1.21
N PRO A 26 24.15 19.68 -1.20
CA PRO A 26 23.24 19.32 -0.13
C PRO A 26 24.02 19.03 1.16
N ASN A 27 23.43 19.37 2.31
CA ASN A 27 23.91 18.91 3.61
C ASN A 27 23.50 17.45 3.87
N ARG A 28 23.85 16.89 5.05
CA ARG A 28 23.56 15.49 5.39
C ARG A 28 22.05 15.18 5.42
N ALA A 29 21.25 16.06 6.02
CA ALA A 29 19.81 15.89 6.12
C ALA A 29 19.15 15.98 4.74
N GLU A 30 19.50 16.99 3.96
CA GLU A 30 18.99 17.17 2.59
C GLU A 30 19.35 15.99 1.68
N LEU A 31 20.58 15.49 1.75
CA LEU A 31 20.99 14.33 0.98
C LEU A 31 20.19 13.08 1.37
N GLY A 32 19.91 12.90 2.66
CA GLY A 32 19.03 11.84 3.15
C GLY A 32 17.60 11.97 2.66
N MET A 33 17.04 13.18 2.68
CA MET A 33 15.70 13.48 2.15
C MET A 33 15.61 13.09 0.66
N PHE A 34 16.61 13.47 -0.15
CA PHE A 34 16.66 13.06 -1.56
C PHE A 34 16.84 11.55 -1.72
N GLY A 35 17.68 10.91 -0.91
CA GLY A 35 17.92 9.47 -0.96
C GLY A 35 16.65 8.65 -0.83
N VAL A 36 15.83 8.95 0.18
CA VAL A 36 14.56 8.24 0.39
C VAL A 36 13.49 8.65 -0.63
N MET A 37 13.36 9.94 -0.94
CA MET A 37 12.31 10.41 -1.86
C MET A 37 12.56 10.04 -3.31
N TRP A 38 13.83 9.82 -3.71
CA TRP A 38 14.19 9.34 -5.04
C TRP A 38 14.45 7.83 -5.09
N SER A 39 14.08 7.09 -4.04
CA SER A 39 14.05 5.63 -4.05
C SER A 39 12.94 5.11 -4.99
N GLU A 40 13.04 3.85 -5.43
CA GLU A 40 11.98 3.25 -6.25
C GLU A 40 10.65 3.23 -5.50
N HIS A 41 10.69 2.97 -4.19
CA HIS A 41 9.52 2.88 -3.34
C HIS A 41 8.70 4.18 -3.29
N CYS A 42 9.36 5.34 -3.21
CA CYS A 42 8.63 6.62 -3.10
C CYS A 42 8.27 7.24 -4.46
N CYS A 43 9.14 7.15 -5.46
CA CYS A 43 8.94 7.90 -6.72
C CYS A 43 8.68 7.05 -7.96
N TYR A 44 8.68 5.72 -7.83
CA TYR A 44 8.28 4.81 -8.90
C TYR A 44 9.11 4.99 -10.18
N ARG A 45 10.45 5.16 -10.06
CA ARG A 45 11.33 5.61 -11.17
C ARG A 45 11.17 4.76 -12.43
N ASN A 46 11.00 3.44 -12.27
CA ASN A 46 10.93 2.51 -13.39
C ASN A 46 9.48 2.24 -13.81
N SER A 47 8.53 2.23 -12.88
CA SER A 47 7.12 1.89 -13.15
C SER A 47 6.28 3.08 -13.59
N ARG A 48 6.53 4.31 -13.11
CA ARG A 48 5.76 5.54 -13.43
C ARG A 48 5.45 5.72 -14.92
N PRO A 49 6.39 5.50 -15.87
CA PRO A 49 6.10 5.58 -17.30
C PRO A 49 5.05 4.57 -17.80
N LEU A 50 4.96 3.41 -17.13
CA LEU A 50 4.03 2.34 -17.48
C LEU A 50 2.64 2.60 -16.88
N LEU A 51 2.57 3.16 -15.67
CA LEU A 51 1.33 3.43 -14.95
C LEU A 51 0.41 4.42 -15.69
N GLY A 52 0.97 5.33 -16.49
CA GLY A 52 0.20 6.27 -17.31
C GLY A 52 -0.70 5.61 -18.37
N GLN A 53 -0.59 4.29 -18.57
CA GLN A 53 -1.46 3.54 -19.48
C GLN A 53 -2.81 3.16 -18.84
N PHE A 54 -2.93 3.18 -17.51
CA PHE A 54 -4.14 2.72 -16.84
C PHE A 54 -5.34 3.64 -17.12
N PRO A 55 -6.55 3.10 -17.35
CA PRO A 55 -7.77 3.91 -17.34
C PRO A 55 -8.05 4.36 -15.91
N THR A 56 -8.04 5.66 -15.64
CA THR A 56 -8.22 6.22 -14.28
C THR A 56 -9.50 7.03 -14.14
N GLU A 57 -10.22 7.25 -15.24
CA GLU A 57 -11.47 8.01 -15.27
C GLU A 57 -12.67 7.07 -15.39
N GLY A 58 -13.76 7.42 -14.70
CA GLY A 58 -15.03 6.71 -14.80
C GLY A 58 -16.14 7.43 -14.04
N PRO A 59 -17.41 7.07 -14.28
CA PRO A 59 -18.56 7.81 -13.76
C PRO A 59 -18.67 7.79 -12.23
N ARG A 60 -18.06 6.79 -11.58
CA ARG A 60 -18.07 6.61 -10.13
C ARG A 60 -16.77 7.06 -9.47
N ILE A 61 -15.76 7.51 -10.21
CA ILE A 61 -14.47 7.90 -9.62
C ILE A 61 -14.58 9.33 -9.06
N LEU A 62 -14.42 9.46 -7.74
CA LEU A 62 -14.33 10.75 -7.05
C LEU A 62 -12.88 11.19 -6.84
N VAL A 63 -12.01 10.23 -6.56
CA VAL A 63 -10.55 10.41 -6.43
C VAL A 63 -9.86 9.25 -7.12
N GLY A 64 -9.06 9.57 -8.14
CA GLY A 64 -8.17 8.63 -8.82
C GLY A 64 -6.75 8.65 -8.21
N PRO A 65 -5.73 8.19 -8.96
CA PRO A 65 -4.36 8.14 -8.46
C PRO A 65 -3.81 9.52 -8.07
N GLY A 66 -3.04 9.60 -6.97
CA GLY A 66 -2.32 10.80 -6.53
C GLY A 66 -2.63 11.24 -5.08
N GLU A 67 -3.70 10.74 -4.49
CA GLU A 67 -3.99 10.84 -3.04
C GLU A 67 -3.69 9.50 -2.35
N ASN A 68 -3.77 9.47 -1.02
CA ASN A 68 -3.41 8.29 -0.23
C ASN A 68 -4.29 7.08 -0.50
N ALA A 69 -5.55 7.27 -0.91
CA ALA A 69 -6.40 6.19 -1.39
C ALA A 69 -7.38 6.67 -2.46
N GLY A 70 -7.81 5.73 -3.30
CA GLY A 70 -8.86 5.95 -4.29
C GLY A 70 -10.23 6.07 -3.65
N VAL A 71 -11.10 6.92 -4.19
CA VAL A 71 -12.47 7.09 -3.67
C VAL A 71 -13.49 6.93 -4.80
N VAL A 72 -14.51 6.09 -4.56
CA VAL A 72 -15.63 5.88 -5.48
C VAL A 72 -16.97 6.28 -4.89
N ASP A 73 -17.86 6.79 -5.74
CA ASP A 73 -19.26 7.01 -5.43
C ASP A 73 -20.06 5.72 -5.60
N LEU A 74 -20.58 5.23 -4.48
CA LEU A 74 -21.50 4.10 -4.48
C LEU A 74 -22.94 4.56 -4.70
N GLY A 75 -23.25 5.86 -4.71
CA GLY A 75 -24.61 6.42 -4.83
C GLY A 75 -25.34 6.48 -3.49
N GLU A 76 -26.44 7.22 -3.44
CA GLU A 76 -27.21 7.52 -2.21
C GLU A 76 -26.37 8.16 -1.09
N GLY A 77 -25.32 8.90 -1.47
CA GLY A 77 -24.42 9.58 -0.55
C GLY A 77 -23.31 8.69 0.04
N HIS A 78 -23.28 7.39 -0.29
CA HIS A 78 -22.20 6.49 0.12
C HIS A 78 -20.97 6.70 -0.76
N ARG A 79 -19.83 6.99 -0.13
CA ARG A 79 -18.52 7.08 -0.78
C ARG A 79 -17.56 6.10 -0.12
N LEU A 80 -16.83 5.34 -0.93
CA LEU A 80 -15.93 4.29 -0.46
C LEU A 80 -14.49 4.63 -0.81
N ALA A 81 -13.62 4.69 0.18
CA ALA A 81 -12.18 4.73 0.00
C ALA A 81 -11.60 3.31 0.02
N PHE A 82 -10.67 3.01 -0.87
CA PHE A 82 -9.96 1.72 -0.88
C PHE A 82 -8.58 1.84 -1.54
N LYS A 83 -7.65 1.01 -1.09
CA LYS A 83 -6.28 0.88 -1.61
C LYS A 83 -5.72 -0.49 -1.22
N ILE A 84 -4.70 -0.93 -1.95
CA ILE A 84 -3.85 -2.08 -1.60
C ILE A 84 -2.38 -1.66 -1.53
N GLU A 85 -1.65 -2.18 -0.55
CA GLU A 85 -0.21 -1.94 -0.33
C GLU A 85 0.56 -3.25 -0.11
N SER A 86 1.89 -3.18 -0.23
CA SER A 86 2.80 -4.31 -0.02
C SER A 86 3.74 -4.08 1.15
N HIS A 87 4.08 -5.14 1.89
CA HIS A 87 5.08 -5.10 2.96
C HIS A 87 6.05 -6.29 2.88
N ASN A 88 6.45 -6.65 1.64
CA ASN A 88 7.18 -7.88 1.31
C ASN A 88 8.53 -8.01 2.02
N HIS A 89 9.46 -7.06 1.79
CA HIS A 89 10.82 -7.12 2.32
C HIS A 89 10.86 -7.18 3.85
N PRO A 90 10.12 -6.33 4.60
CA PRO A 90 10.10 -6.44 6.05
C PRO A 90 9.50 -7.76 6.53
N SER A 91 8.44 -8.25 5.88
CA SER A 91 7.84 -9.55 6.21
C SER A 91 8.75 -10.75 5.90
N ALA A 92 9.69 -10.62 4.97
CA ALA A 92 10.70 -11.65 4.70
C ALA A 92 11.70 -11.80 5.86
N VAL A 93 11.99 -10.69 6.56
CA VAL A 93 13.01 -10.58 7.61
C VAL A 93 12.41 -10.79 9.01
N GLU A 94 11.29 -10.13 9.30
CA GLU A 94 10.49 -10.25 10.52
C GLU A 94 9.00 -10.36 10.11
N PRO A 95 8.46 -11.59 10.01
CA PRO A 95 7.16 -11.83 9.39
C PRO A 95 5.97 -11.27 10.18
N PHE A 96 6.04 -11.27 11.52
CA PHE A 96 4.94 -10.81 12.35
C PHE A 96 4.79 -9.30 12.27
N GLN A 97 5.87 -8.58 12.55
CA GLN A 97 5.93 -7.14 12.58
C GLN A 97 5.77 -6.56 11.20
N GLY A 98 6.46 -7.11 10.19
CA GLY A 98 6.32 -6.64 8.81
C GLY A 98 4.86 -6.73 8.33
N ALA A 99 4.15 -7.80 8.67
CA ALA A 99 2.74 -7.93 8.28
C ALA A 99 1.81 -7.02 9.11
N ALA A 100 2.08 -6.89 10.42
CA ALA A 100 1.32 -6.02 11.31
C ALA A 100 1.43 -4.54 10.92
N THR A 101 2.64 -4.04 10.65
CA THR A 101 2.85 -2.66 10.19
C THR A 101 2.28 -2.43 8.79
N GLY A 102 2.30 -3.44 7.92
CA GLY A 102 1.61 -3.38 6.63
C GLY A 102 0.10 -3.16 6.77
N VAL A 103 -0.55 -3.82 7.75
CA VAL A 103 -1.97 -3.57 8.08
C VAL A 103 -2.17 -2.16 8.65
N GLY A 104 -1.28 -1.71 9.55
CA GLY A 104 -1.35 -0.36 10.11
C GLY A 104 -1.25 0.73 9.03
N GLY A 105 -0.27 0.62 8.12
CA GLY A 105 -0.06 1.54 7.01
C GLY A 105 -1.29 1.68 6.12
N ILE A 106 -1.83 0.56 5.62
CA ILE A 106 -2.99 0.61 4.72
C ILE A 106 -4.24 1.17 5.42
N LEU A 107 -4.41 0.96 6.72
CA LEU A 107 -5.51 1.58 7.46
C LEU A 107 -5.35 3.11 7.51
N ARG A 108 -4.13 3.61 7.70
CA ARG A 108 -3.80 5.04 7.70
C ARG A 108 -4.13 5.72 6.39
N ASP A 109 -3.81 5.09 5.27
CA ASP A 109 -4.20 5.61 3.96
C ASP A 109 -5.71 5.87 3.86
N ILE A 110 -6.51 4.89 4.30
CA ILE A 110 -7.97 4.95 4.23
C ILE A 110 -8.53 6.06 5.10
N PHE A 111 -8.15 6.11 6.37
CA PHE A 111 -8.76 7.10 7.26
C PHE A 111 -8.20 8.50 7.04
N THR A 112 -7.03 8.67 6.43
CA THR A 112 -6.54 10.00 6.00
C THR A 112 -7.45 10.64 4.96
N MET A 113 -8.16 9.85 4.16
CA MET A 113 -9.20 10.35 3.23
C MET A 113 -10.49 10.77 3.95
N GLY A 114 -10.59 10.59 5.28
CA GLY A 114 -11.81 10.80 6.06
C GLY A 114 -12.76 9.60 6.06
N ALA A 115 -12.30 8.42 5.63
CA ALA A 115 -13.10 7.21 5.57
C ALA A 115 -12.89 6.31 6.79
N ARG A 116 -13.95 5.85 7.44
CA ARG A 116 -13.85 4.89 8.55
C ARG A 116 -13.50 3.51 8.00
N PRO A 117 -12.35 2.91 8.39
CA PRO A 117 -12.01 1.56 7.95
C PRO A 117 -13.05 0.54 8.40
N MET A 118 -13.51 -0.28 7.47
CA MET A 118 -14.60 -1.24 7.70
C MET A 118 -14.23 -2.67 7.32
N ALA A 119 -13.19 -2.88 6.53
CA ALA A 119 -12.72 -4.20 6.14
C ALA A 119 -11.27 -4.20 5.66
N LEU A 120 -10.62 -5.35 5.82
CA LEU A 120 -9.30 -5.70 5.29
C LEU A 120 -9.41 -6.91 4.37
N LEU A 121 -8.54 -6.98 3.38
CA LEU A 121 -8.26 -8.18 2.59
C LEU A 121 -6.75 -8.37 2.49
N ASN A 122 -6.31 -9.61 2.26
CA ASN A 122 -4.89 -9.91 2.08
C ASN A 122 -4.62 -10.76 0.84
N ALA A 123 -3.55 -10.46 0.11
CA ALA A 123 -3.03 -11.32 -0.93
C ALA A 123 -1.62 -11.77 -0.54
N LEU A 124 -1.47 -13.08 -0.30
CA LEU A 124 -0.24 -13.66 0.26
C LEU A 124 0.39 -14.63 -0.72
N ARG A 125 1.72 -14.64 -0.82
CA ARG A 125 2.50 -15.63 -1.58
C ARG A 125 3.67 -16.14 -0.74
N PHE A 126 3.82 -17.46 -0.66
CA PHE A 126 4.89 -18.10 0.10
C PHE A 126 5.55 -19.22 -0.69
N GLY A 127 6.72 -19.67 -0.23
CA GLY A 127 7.34 -20.91 -0.70
C GLY A 127 6.60 -22.18 -0.22
N PRO A 128 7.01 -23.37 -0.69
CA PRO A 128 6.41 -24.65 -0.31
C PRO A 128 6.41 -24.89 1.21
N LEU A 129 5.32 -25.43 1.74
CA LEU A 129 5.11 -25.61 3.19
C LEU A 129 5.90 -26.78 3.78
N GLU A 130 6.45 -27.65 2.94
CA GLU A 130 7.38 -28.71 3.33
C GLU A 130 8.69 -28.14 3.90
N GLU A 131 9.01 -26.88 3.56
CA GLU A 131 10.14 -26.15 4.13
C GLU A 131 9.70 -25.41 5.40
N SER A 132 10.29 -25.77 6.54
CA SER A 132 9.94 -25.21 7.85
C SER A 132 10.06 -23.68 7.91
N ARG A 133 10.99 -23.08 7.15
CA ARG A 133 11.13 -21.63 7.05
C ARG A 133 9.88 -20.98 6.44
N ASN A 134 9.33 -21.55 5.37
CA ASN A 134 8.14 -21.00 4.70
C ASN A 134 6.89 -21.17 5.56
N ALA A 135 6.77 -22.30 6.27
CA ALA A 135 5.73 -22.49 7.27
C ALA A 135 5.80 -21.41 8.37
N GLY A 136 7.00 -21.16 8.91
CA GLY A 136 7.22 -20.10 9.91
C GLY A 136 6.94 -18.68 9.39
N LEU A 137 7.27 -18.38 8.13
CA LEU A 137 6.93 -17.11 7.48
C LEU A 137 5.41 -16.94 7.39
N MET A 138 4.69 -17.96 6.92
CA MET A 138 3.23 -17.94 6.83
C MET A 138 2.59 -17.77 8.22
N GLU A 139 3.07 -18.50 9.23
CA GLU A 139 2.59 -18.39 10.60
C GLU A 139 2.80 -16.98 11.18
N GLY A 140 4.00 -16.42 11.02
CA GLY A 140 4.30 -15.06 11.49
C GLY A 140 3.45 -14.00 10.81
N VAL A 141 3.34 -14.05 9.48
CA VAL A 141 2.56 -13.08 8.69
C VAL A 141 1.08 -13.13 9.06
N VAL A 142 0.49 -14.33 9.12
CA VAL A 142 -0.92 -14.49 9.48
C VAL A 142 -1.17 -14.03 10.92
N ALA A 143 -0.26 -14.33 11.85
CA ALA A 143 -0.37 -13.85 13.22
C ALA A 143 -0.25 -12.32 13.33
N GLY A 144 0.62 -11.69 12.53
CA GLY A 144 0.78 -10.23 12.48
C GLY A 144 -0.47 -9.51 11.96
N ILE A 145 -1.03 -10.00 10.84
CA ILE A 145 -2.30 -9.49 10.28
C ILE A 145 -3.43 -9.64 11.30
N ALA A 146 -3.55 -10.83 11.90
CA ALA A 146 -4.55 -11.11 12.92
C ALA A 146 -4.39 -10.17 14.13
N HIS A 147 -3.17 -10.00 14.62
CA HIS A 147 -2.90 -9.13 15.77
C HIS A 147 -3.38 -7.71 15.50
N TYR A 148 -2.92 -7.09 14.42
CA TYR A 148 -3.20 -5.68 14.16
C TYR A 148 -4.68 -5.45 13.84
N GLY A 149 -5.25 -6.21 12.88
CA GLY A 149 -6.65 -6.07 12.47
C GLY A 149 -7.64 -6.33 13.62
N ASN A 150 -7.40 -7.37 14.42
CA ASN A 150 -8.28 -7.70 15.56
C ASN A 150 -8.18 -6.65 16.66
N CYS A 151 -6.99 -6.14 16.97
CA CYS A 151 -6.78 -5.13 18.01
C CYS A 151 -7.41 -3.78 17.63
N VAL A 152 -7.28 -3.35 16.38
CA VAL A 152 -7.93 -2.11 15.89
C VAL A 152 -9.45 -2.29 15.77
N GLY A 153 -9.91 -3.53 15.55
CA GLY A 153 -11.32 -3.83 15.34
C GLY A 153 -11.78 -3.58 13.90
N VAL A 154 -10.92 -3.93 12.94
CA VAL A 154 -11.24 -3.93 11.50
C VAL A 154 -11.16 -5.37 11.00
N PRO A 155 -12.28 -5.97 10.55
CA PRO A 155 -12.30 -7.37 10.17
C PRO A 155 -11.53 -7.64 8.88
N THR A 156 -10.84 -8.78 8.80
CA THR A 156 -10.26 -9.27 7.54
C THR A 156 -11.23 -10.25 6.90
N VAL A 157 -11.86 -9.84 5.78
CA VAL A 157 -13.09 -10.46 5.27
C VAL A 157 -12.92 -11.30 4.01
N ALA A 158 -11.82 -11.14 3.29
CA ALA A 158 -11.47 -11.91 2.12
C ALA A 158 -9.94 -11.90 1.90
N GLY A 159 -9.47 -12.71 0.95
CA GLY A 159 -8.07 -12.77 0.61
C GLY A 159 -7.74 -14.00 -0.22
N GLU A 160 -6.50 -14.03 -0.70
CA GLU A 160 -5.94 -15.16 -1.45
C GLU A 160 -4.57 -15.56 -0.87
N VAL A 161 -4.23 -16.84 -1.02
CA VAL A 161 -2.93 -17.39 -0.64
C VAL A 161 -2.51 -18.40 -1.68
N ALA A 162 -1.32 -18.21 -2.27
CA ALA A 162 -0.75 -19.18 -3.20
C ALA A 162 0.71 -19.51 -2.85
N PHE A 163 1.16 -20.68 -3.30
CA PHE A 163 2.46 -21.24 -2.94
C PHE A 163 3.26 -21.58 -4.19
N ASP A 164 4.52 -21.14 -4.23
CA ASP A 164 5.47 -21.44 -5.30
C ASP A 164 6.92 -21.29 -4.82
N PRO A 165 7.87 -22.16 -5.23
CA PRO A 165 9.28 -22.07 -4.84
C PRO A 165 9.93 -20.70 -5.08
N SER A 166 9.45 -19.93 -6.06
CA SER A 166 9.98 -18.59 -6.35
C SER A 166 9.76 -17.57 -5.21
N TYR A 167 8.82 -17.83 -4.29
CA TYR A 167 8.53 -16.96 -3.14
C TYR A 167 9.19 -17.42 -1.83
N SER A 168 10.00 -18.49 -1.84
CA SER A 168 10.67 -18.97 -0.62
C SER A 168 11.60 -17.90 -0.03
N GLY A 169 12.37 -17.22 -0.88
CA GLY A 169 13.29 -16.17 -0.43
C GLY A 169 12.60 -14.83 -0.16
N ASN A 170 11.65 -14.45 -1.01
CA ASN A 170 10.92 -13.20 -0.97
C ASN A 170 9.39 -13.47 -0.98
N PRO A 171 8.76 -13.61 0.20
CA PRO A 171 7.31 -13.77 0.30
C PRO A 171 6.60 -12.47 -0.05
N LEU A 172 5.40 -12.57 -0.63
CA LEU A 172 4.57 -11.39 -0.88
C LEU A 172 3.49 -11.27 0.20
N VAL A 173 3.42 -10.08 0.79
CA VAL A 173 2.45 -9.73 1.83
C VAL A 173 1.78 -8.44 1.39
N ASN A 174 0.61 -8.57 0.79
CA ASN A 174 -0.19 -7.43 0.37
C ASN A 174 -1.44 -7.30 1.23
N ALA A 175 -1.72 -6.08 1.68
CA ALA A 175 -2.89 -5.74 2.48
C ALA A 175 -3.73 -4.69 1.76
N MET A 176 -5.02 -4.97 1.61
CA MET A 176 -6.02 -4.05 1.08
C MET A 176 -6.94 -3.63 2.20
N ALA A 177 -7.34 -2.36 2.23
CA ALA A 177 -8.34 -1.86 3.16
C ALA A 177 -9.47 -1.14 2.43
N LEU A 178 -10.66 -1.19 3.03
CA LEU A 178 -11.84 -0.47 2.60
C LEU A 178 -12.32 0.41 3.75
N GLY A 179 -12.74 1.63 3.44
CA GLY A 179 -13.39 2.52 4.39
C GLY A 179 -14.58 3.24 3.79
N LEU A 180 -15.60 3.44 4.62
CA LEU A 180 -16.80 4.19 4.24
C LEU A 180 -16.65 5.63 4.76
N MET A 181 -16.82 6.61 3.88
CA MET A 181 -16.79 8.01 4.29
C MET A 181 -17.98 8.36 5.17
N GLU A 182 -17.72 9.12 6.24
CA GLU A 182 -18.74 9.62 7.17
C GLU A 182 -19.13 11.08 6.88
N THR A 183 -18.37 11.76 6.04
CA THR A 183 -18.59 13.15 5.64
C THR A 183 -18.61 13.26 4.12
N GLU A 184 -19.23 14.32 3.60
CA GLU A 184 -19.21 14.58 2.15
C GLU A 184 -17.88 15.12 1.65
N THR A 185 -17.14 15.78 2.54
CA THR A 185 -15.84 16.38 2.23
C THR A 185 -14.76 15.33 2.23
N ILE A 186 -14.13 15.14 1.08
CA ILE A 186 -12.93 14.32 0.95
C ILE A 186 -11.74 15.14 1.42
N VAL A 187 -11.04 14.63 2.43
CA VAL A 187 -9.81 15.24 2.93
C VAL A 187 -8.71 14.98 1.91
N ARG A 188 -8.00 16.04 1.52
CA ARG A 188 -6.88 15.97 0.56
C ARG A 188 -5.56 16.25 1.27
N SER A 189 -4.47 15.84 0.64
CA SER A 189 -3.12 16.02 1.16
C SER A 189 -2.51 17.40 0.86
N GLY A 190 -2.95 18.10 -0.20
CA GLY A 190 -2.40 19.40 -0.59
C GLY A 190 -2.60 20.51 0.44
N ALA A 191 -1.50 21.07 0.94
CA ALA A 191 -1.52 22.19 1.88
C ALA A 191 -2.15 23.43 1.23
N SER A 192 -2.89 24.22 2.02
CA SER A 192 -3.39 25.52 1.58
C SER A 192 -3.49 26.50 2.74
N GLY A 193 -3.57 27.79 2.41
CA GLY A 193 -3.65 28.89 3.37
C GLY A 193 -2.30 29.20 4.02
N VAL A 194 -1.59 30.18 3.47
CA VAL A 194 -0.31 30.67 4.01
C VAL A 194 -0.47 31.07 5.48
N GLY A 195 0.45 30.61 6.31
CA GLY A 195 0.43 30.85 7.76
C GLY A 195 -0.43 29.87 8.56
N ASN A 196 -1.18 28.96 7.91
CA ASN A 196 -1.88 27.91 8.64
C ASN A 196 -0.89 27.04 9.43
N PRO A 197 -1.19 26.69 10.69
CA PRO A 197 -0.35 25.83 11.51
C PRO A 197 -0.25 24.41 10.92
N VAL A 198 0.96 23.87 10.98
CA VAL A 198 1.24 22.45 10.72
C VAL A 198 1.30 21.73 12.07
N VAL A 199 0.45 20.72 12.24
CA VAL A 199 0.24 20.00 13.50
C VAL A 199 0.66 18.55 13.31
N TYR A 200 1.58 18.11 14.16
CA TYR A 200 1.96 16.71 14.32
C TYR A 200 1.00 16.04 15.29
N VAL A 201 0.56 14.83 14.96
CA VAL A 201 -0.32 14.01 15.79
C VAL A 201 0.18 12.57 15.83
N GLY A 202 0.03 11.90 16.98
CA GLY A 202 0.17 10.45 17.09
C GLY A 202 1.22 10.02 18.12
N SER A 203 1.99 8.98 17.77
CA SER A 203 3.09 8.46 18.58
C SER A 203 4.26 9.44 18.68
N THR A 204 5.28 9.16 19.49
CA THR A 204 6.52 9.95 19.55
C THR A 204 7.55 9.44 18.55
N THR A 205 8.26 10.39 17.91
CA THR A 205 9.31 10.09 16.94
C THR A 205 10.55 9.50 17.64
N GLY A 206 11.10 8.43 17.07
CA GLY A 206 12.35 7.78 17.49
C GLY A 206 13.19 7.34 16.30
N ARG A 207 14.27 6.59 16.52
CA ARG A 207 15.19 6.09 15.49
C ARG A 207 14.69 4.80 14.84
N ASP A 208 13.42 4.79 14.42
CA ASP A 208 12.77 3.61 13.85
C ASP A 208 12.86 3.60 12.33
N GLY A 209 13.16 2.42 11.77
CA GLY A 209 13.03 2.17 10.33
C GLY A 209 13.81 3.12 9.43
N MET A 210 14.88 3.74 9.93
CA MET A 210 15.65 4.72 9.15
C MET A 210 16.25 4.03 7.92
N GLY A 211 15.74 4.36 6.73
CA GLY A 211 16.13 3.74 5.47
C GLY A 211 15.26 2.56 5.03
N GLY A 212 14.09 2.34 5.66
CA GLY A 212 13.13 1.30 5.29
C GLY A 212 12.71 1.36 3.82
N ALA A 213 12.45 2.55 3.29
CA ALA A 213 12.17 2.75 1.86
C ALA A 213 13.31 2.27 0.92
N SER A 214 14.57 2.52 1.31
CA SER A 214 15.75 2.08 0.57
C SER A 214 15.95 0.57 0.69
N PHE A 215 15.69 0.01 1.88
CA PHE A 215 15.70 -1.44 2.11
C PHE A 215 14.65 -2.16 1.26
N ALA A 216 13.45 -1.60 1.12
CA ALA A 216 12.39 -2.12 0.25
C ALA A 216 12.69 -1.98 -1.26
N SER A 217 13.78 -1.30 -1.62
CA SER A 217 14.22 -1.09 -3.00
C SER A 217 15.48 -1.91 -3.35
N ALA A 218 15.88 -2.87 -2.51
CA ALA A 218 17.09 -3.68 -2.68
C ALA A 218 16.80 -5.19 -2.66
N GLU A 219 17.63 -5.98 -3.36
CA GLU A 219 17.52 -7.44 -3.38
C GLU A 219 17.75 -8.05 -1.98
N LEU A 220 17.02 -9.13 -1.65
CA LEU A 220 17.20 -9.85 -0.39
C LEU A 220 18.38 -10.83 -0.45
N SER A 221 19.13 -10.93 0.65
CA SER A 221 20.23 -11.89 0.83
C SER A 221 20.21 -12.49 2.26
N GLU A 222 21.12 -13.42 2.56
CA GLU A 222 21.29 -13.92 3.94
C GLU A 222 21.66 -12.80 4.93
N ASP A 223 22.44 -11.81 4.49
CA ASP A 223 22.85 -10.66 5.30
C ASP A 223 21.66 -9.76 5.67
N SER A 224 20.55 -9.79 4.90
CA SER A 224 19.34 -9.02 5.21
C SER A 224 18.69 -9.44 6.54
N LEU A 225 19.05 -10.59 7.11
CA LEU A 225 18.59 -11.00 8.44
C LEU A 225 19.18 -10.14 9.56
N ASP A 226 20.33 -9.50 9.34
CA ASP A 226 20.94 -8.59 10.31
C ASP A 226 20.15 -7.27 10.41
N ASP A 227 19.29 -6.96 9.43
CA ASP A 227 18.42 -5.78 9.40
C ASP A 227 17.10 -5.96 10.18
N ARG A 228 16.89 -7.10 10.86
CA ARG A 228 15.72 -7.31 11.74
C ARG A 228 15.41 -6.14 12.68
N PRO A 229 16.39 -5.48 13.33
CA PRO A 229 16.11 -4.34 14.19
C PRO A 229 15.55 -3.10 13.46
N ALA A 230 15.68 -3.04 12.14
CA ALA A 230 15.09 -1.98 11.32
C ALA A 230 13.60 -2.21 11.03
N VAL A 231 13.09 -3.44 11.21
CA VAL A 231 11.66 -3.73 11.10
C VAL A 231 10.94 -3.18 12.32
N GLN A 232 9.97 -2.31 12.07
CA GLN A 232 9.28 -1.57 13.10
C GLN A 232 8.21 -2.39 13.80
N VAL A 233 7.89 -1.99 15.02
CA VAL A 233 6.76 -2.55 15.78
C VAL A 233 5.62 -1.54 15.75
N GLY A 234 4.46 -1.96 15.24
CA GLY A 234 3.26 -1.13 15.26
C GLY A 234 2.48 -1.27 16.57
N ASP A 235 1.76 -0.22 16.95
CA ASP A 235 0.84 -0.20 18.11
C ASP A 235 -0.62 -0.08 17.65
N PRO A 236 -1.32 -1.21 17.45
CA PRO A 236 -2.71 -1.18 16.98
C PRO A 236 -3.68 -0.53 17.98
N PHE A 237 -3.33 -0.46 19.28
CA PHE A 237 -4.19 0.19 20.26
C PHE A 237 -4.11 1.71 20.13
N LEU A 238 -2.90 2.24 19.88
CA LEU A 238 -2.71 3.65 19.59
C LEU A 238 -3.35 4.03 18.24
N GLU A 239 -3.18 3.20 17.21
CA GLU A 239 -3.80 3.39 15.89
C GLU A 239 -5.33 3.45 15.99
N LYS A 240 -5.95 2.64 16.86
CA LYS A 240 -7.40 2.75 17.12
C LYS A 240 -7.78 4.12 17.68
N GLY A 241 -7.00 4.65 18.63
CA GLY A 241 -7.21 6.01 19.14
C GLY A 241 -7.02 7.06 18.05
N LEU A 242 -6.02 6.88 17.19
CA LEU A 242 -5.71 7.75 16.06
C LEU A 242 -6.86 7.79 15.05
N ILE A 243 -7.42 6.64 14.67
CA ILE A 243 -8.59 6.54 13.78
C ILE A 243 -9.75 7.36 14.33
N GLU A 244 -10.15 7.15 15.58
CA GLU A 244 -11.30 7.87 16.14
C GLU A 244 -11.04 9.37 16.25
N ALA A 245 -9.84 9.77 16.67
CA ALA A 245 -9.48 11.17 16.79
C ALA A 245 -9.44 11.89 15.42
N CYS A 246 -8.93 11.22 14.38
CA CYS A 246 -8.88 11.74 13.02
C CYS A 246 -10.28 11.94 12.45
N LEU A 247 -11.16 10.93 12.57
CA LEU A 247 -12.55 11.04 12.10
C LEU A 247 -13.30 12.17 12.82
N GLU A 248 -13.13 12.32 14.14
CA GLU A 248 -13.66 13.47 14.90
C GLU A 248 -13.09 14.81 14.43
N ALA A 249 -11.81 14.86 14.07
CA ALA A 249 -11.15 16.06 13.56
C ALA A 249 -11.68 16.44 12.17
N PHE A 250 -11.87 15.48 11.26
CA PHE A 250 -12.42 15.74 9.93
C PHE A 250 -13.88 16.23 9.99
N GLN A 251 -14.70 15.62 10.86
CA GLN A 251 -16.08 16.06 11.09
C GLN A 251 -16.18 17.50 11.61
N SER A 252 -15.14 18.02 12.26
CA SER A 252 -15.13 19.39 12.77
C SER A 252 -15.06 20.46 11.67
N GLY A 253 -14.54 20.11 10.48
CA GLY A 253 -14.26 21.06 9.40
C GLY A 253 -13.03 21.94 9.64
N ASP A 254 -12.28 21.71 10.73
CA ASP A 254 -11.09 22.52 11.09
C ASP A 254 -9.81 22.10 10.31
N VAL A 255 -9.83 20.91 9.69
CA VAL A 255 -8.71 20.35 8.92
C VAL A 255 -8.71 20.90 7.49
N VAL A 256 -7.56 21.44 7.07
CA VAL A 256 -7.34 21.92 5.69
C VAL A 256 -6.74 20.82 4.83
N ALA A 257 -5.74 20.13 5.37
CA ALA A 257 -5.09 19.00 4.72
C ALA A 257 -4.59 18.01 5.77
N ALA A 258 -4.50 16.74 5.39
CA ALA A 258 -3.94 15.69 6.23
C ALA A 258 -3.10 14.73 5.40
N GLN A 259 -2.06 14.19 6.03
CA GLN A 259 -1.16 13.24 5.43
C GLN A 259 -0.72 12.23 6.49
N ASP A 260 -0.71 10.95 6.14
CA ASP A 260 -0.13 9.92 6.99
C ASP A 260 1.40 9.99 6.92
N MET A 261 2.06 9.43 7.94
CA MET A 261 3.52 9.36 8.00
C MET A 261 3.98 7.91 7.91
N GLY A 262 4.12 7.40 6.69
CA GLY A 262 4.70 6.10 6.37
C GLY A 262 6.19 6.17 6.02
N ALA A 263 6.55 5.65 4.85
CA ALA A 263 7.90 5.67 4.32
C ALA A 263 8.45 7.11 4.23
N ALA A 264 9.72 7.29 4.62
CA ALA A 264 10.37 8.60 4.72
C ALA A 264 9.69 9.63 5.67
N GLY A 265 8.69 9.22 6.46
CA GLY A 265 8.13 9.97 7.59
C GLY A 265 7.82 11.45 7.33
N LEU A 266 8.45 12.34 8.12
CA LEU A 266 8.27 13.80 8.01
C LEU A 266 8.72 14.34 6.65
N THR A 267 9.74 13.74 6.04
CA THR A 267 10.25 14.17 4.73
C THR A 267 9.19 14.03 3.68
N CYS A 268 8.62 12.83 3.52
CA CYS A 268 7.60 12.55 2.52
C CYS A 268 6.36 13.42 2.78
N SER A 269 5.88 13.40 4.02
CA SER A 269 4.65 14.10 4.39
C SER A 269 4.73 15.60 4.06
N CYS A 270 5.82 16.26 4.44
CA CYS A 270 5.97 17.69 4.17
C CYS A 270 6.18 17.98 2.69
N ALA A 271 6.99 17.18 2.00
CA ALA A 271 7.27 17.37 0.59
C ALA A 271 6.01 17.23 -0.26
N GLU A 272 5.22 16.18 -0.02
CA GLU A 272 3.98 15.94 -0.76
C GLU A 272 2.92 16.99 -0.46
N MET A 273 2.67 17.30 0.81
CA MET A 273 1.69 18.32 1.19
C MET A 273 2.04 19.68 0.58
N ALA A 274 3.33 20.06 0.62
CA ALA A 274 3.82 21.31 0.04
C ALA A 274 3.70 21.33 -1.49
N ALA A 275 4.14 20.26 -2.18
CA ALA A 275 4.13 20.19 -3.63
C ALA A 275 2.70 20.19 -4.20
N LYS A 276 1.80 19.37 -3.66
CA LYS A 276 0.39 19.29 -4.09
C LYS A 276 -0.37 20.61 -3.83
N GLY A 277 0.08 21.39 -2.85
CA GLY A 277 -0.46 22.71 -2.52
C GLY A 277 0.13 23.86 -3.35
N ASP A 278 1.19 23.63 -4.12
CA ASP A 278 2.04 24.66 -4.74
C ASP A 278 2.53 25.73 -3.74
N LEU A 279 2.86 25.29 -2.52
CA LEU A 279 3.26 26.10 -1.38
C LEU A 279 4.51 25.50 -0.72
N GLY A 280 4.95 26.11 0.38
CA GLY A 280 6.00 25.57 1.24
C GLY A 280 5.49 25.15 2.61
N ILE A 281 6.34 24.42 3.33
CA ILE A 281 6.13 24.04 4.72
C ILE A 281 7.41 24.33 5.50
N GLU A 282 7.27 25.06 6.60
CA GLU A 282 8.31 25.21 7.62
C GLU A 282 8.01 24.27 8.78
N LEU A 283 8.99 23.43 9.16
CA LEU A 283 8.95 22.61 10.36
C LEU A 283 10.04 23.03 11.33
N ASP A 284 9.73 22.98 12.62
CA ASP A 284 10.67 23.12 13.72
C ASP A 284 10.77 21.79 14.48
N LEU A 285 11.90 21.11 14.31
CA LEU A 285 12.13 19.78 14.88
C LEU A 285 12.22 19.80 16.40
N ASP A 286 12.55 20.94 17.01
CA ASP A 286 12.59 21.06 18.47
C ASP A 286 11.18 20.99 19.10
N ARG A 287 10.14 21.15 18.27
CA ARG A 287 8.72 21.06 18.66
C ARG A 287 8.11 19.69 18.34
N VAL A 288 8.81 18.83 17.59
CA VAL A 288 8.32 17.50 17.24
C VAL A 288 8.38 16.59 18.48
N PRO A 289 7.26 15.95 18.87
CA PRO A 289 7.28 14.98 19.97
C PRO A 289 8.27 13.84 19.71
N ALA A 290 9.28 13.72 20.56
CA ALA A 290 10.34 12.72 20.45
C ALA A 290 10.50 11.93 21.75
N ARG A 291 10.85 10.65 21.64
CA ARG A 291 11.14 9.79 22.81
C ARG A 291 12.62 9.57 23.06
N GLU A 292 13.46 9.83 22.07
CA GLU A 292 14.91 9.74 22.17
C GLU A 292 15.54 11.14 22.23
N THR A 293 16.54 11.30 23.09
CA THR A 293 17.26 12.56 23.23
C THR A 293 18.41 12.67 22.22
N GLY A 294 18.77 13.90 21.86
CA GLY A 294 19.91 14.17 20.97
C GLY A 294 19.73 13.70 19.54
N MET A 295 18.49 13.53 19.07
CA MET A 295 18.21 13.21 17.68
C MET A 295 18.61 14.36 16.75
N THR A 296 19.31 14.00 15.68
CA THR A 296 19.73 14.93 14.62
C THR A 296 18.59 15.18 13.64
N ALA A 297 18.66 16.27 12.86
CA ALA A 297 17.68 16.54 11.81
C ALA A 297 17.52 15.37 10.83
N TYR A 298 18.61 14.69 10.48
CA TYR A 298 18.59 13.50 9.65
C TYR A 298 17.72 12.38 10.26
N GLU A 299 17.88 12.11 11.55
CA GLU A 299 17.13 11.05 12.25
C GLU A 299 15.64 11.41 12.42
N PHE A 300 15.32 12.67 12.70
CA PHE A 300 13.93 13.13 12.74
C PHE A 300 13.22 13.00 11.39
N LEU A 301 13.89 13.46 10.33
CA LEU A 301 13.30 13.54 9.00
C LEU A 301 13.11 12.18 8.33
N LEU A 302 13.98 11.21 8.63
CA LEU A 302 13.96 9.87 8.06
C LEU A 302 13.41 8.80 9.01
N SER A 303 13.01 9.20 10.21
CA SER A 303 12.30 8.31 11.13
C SER A 303 10.99 7.87 10.50
N GLU A 304 10.78 6.57 10.45
CA GLU A 304 9.57 5.96 9.94
C GLU A 304 8.65 5.45 11.05
N SER A 305 8.83 5.90 12.32
CA SER A 305 7.98 5.52 13.46
C SER A 305 6.49 5.46 13.11
N GLN A 306 5.80 4.41 13.56
CA GLN A 306 4.41 4.13 13.21
C GLN A 306 3.39 5.03 13.94
N GLU A 307 2.12 4.99 13.52
CA GLU A 307 0.98 5.69 14.14
C GLU A 307 1.16 7.22 14.24
N ARG A 308 1.61 7.87 13.17
CA ARG A 308 1.80 9.32 13.10
C ARG A 308 1.10 9.93 11.89
N MET A 309 0.70 11.20 12.05
CA MET A 309 0.08 12.00 11.02
C MET A 309 0.53 13.46 11.08
N LEU A 310 0.47 14.11 9.91
CA LEU A 310 0.71 15.53 9.76
C LEU A 310 -0.55 16.22 9.23
N PHE A 311 -0.93 17.33 9.87
CA PHE A 311 -2.12 18.10 9.51
C PHE A 311 -1.75 19.54 9.19
N VAL A 312 -2.44 20.13 8.21
CA VAL A 312 -2.58 21.58 8.09
C VAL A 312 -3.95 21.94 8.64
N VAL A 313 -3.97 22.85 9.62
CA VAL A 313 -5.18 23.23 10.36
C VAL A 313 -5.49 24.69 10.10
N GLN A 314 -6.77 25.07 10.09
CA GLN A 314 -7.16 26.47 9.97
C GLN A 314 -6.58 27.29 11.13
N ALA A 315 -5.95 28.43 10.83
CA ALA A 315 -5.36 29.29 11.84
C ALA A 315 -6.40 29.72 12.91
N GLY A 316 -6.05 29.58 14.19
CA GLY A 316 -6.91 29.83 15.34
C GLY A 316 -7.76 28.62 15.76
N ARG A 317 -7.67 27.49 15.05
CA ARG A 317 -8.38 26.24 15.34
C ARG A 317 -7.46 25.11 15.83
N GLU A 318 -6.16 25.36 15.93
CA GLU A 318 -5.16 24.37 16.32
C GLU A 318 -5.40 23.75 17.70
N GLU A 319 -5.66 24.55 18.73
CA GLU A 319 -5.83 24.04 20.10
C GLU A 319 -7.15 23.25 20.28
N PRO A 320 -8.32 23.72 19.80
CA PRO A 320 -9.53 22.90 19.77
C PRO A 320 -9.35 21.55 19.08
N LEU A 321 -8.63 21.52 17.95
CA LEU A 321 -8.33 20.28 17.22
C LEU A 321 -7.36 19.39 18.00
N MET A 322 -6.24 19.93 18.51
CA MET A 322 -5.27 19.17 19.31
C MET A 322 -5.89 18.58 20.59
N GLN A 323 -6.86 19.25 21.20
CA GLN A 323 -7.59 18.71 22.35
C GLN A 323 -8.31 17.40 22.02
N ARG A 324 -8.88 17.25 20.81
CA ARG A 324 -9.54 16.01 20.39
C ARG A 324 -8.54 14.85 20.42
N PHE A 325 -7.37 15.03 19.84
CA PHE A 325 -6.30 14.03 19.83
C PHE A 325 -5.80 13.70 21.25
N ARG A 326 -5.60 14.71 22.11
CA ARG A 326 -5.17 14.48 23.51
C ARG A 326 -6.19 13.69 24.33
N ARG A 327 -7.51 13.81 24.06
CA ARG A 327 -8.54 12.98 24.72
C ARG A 327 -8.38 11.49 24.44
N TRP A 328 -7.88 11.16 23.25
CA TRP A 328 -7.56 9.79 22.84
C TRP A 328 -6.16 9.34 23.28
N GLY A 329 -5.46 10.14 24.10
CA GLY A 329 -4.12 9.81 24.61
C GLY A 329 -2.99 10.05 23.60
N LEU A 330 -3.25 10.72 22.49
CA LEU A 330 -2.28 10.98 21.42
C LEU A 330 -1.45 12.24 21.72
N GLN A 331 -0.20 12.26 21.23
CA GLN A 331 0.56 13.51 21.19
C GLN A 331 -0.02 14.42 20.13
N ALA A 332 -0.05 15.73 20.40
CA ALA A 332 -0.52 16.72 19.45
C ALA A 332 0.22 18.05 19.69
N ALA A 333 0.99 18.48 18.70
CA ALA A 333 1.82 19.66 18.77
C ALA A 333 1.81 20.41 17.44
N VAL A 334 1.65 21.73 17.49
CA VAL A 334 2.00 22.59 16.36
C VAL A 334 3.52 22.51 16.21
N VAL A 335 3.99 22.03 15.06
CA VAL A 335 5.41 21.83 14.74
C VAL A 335 5.88 22.76 13.63
N GLY A 336 4.96 23.49 12.98
CA GLY A 336 5.32 24.25 11.80
C GLY A 336 4.20 25.15 11.29
N ARG A 337 4.38 25.62 10.06
CA ARG A 337 3.40 26.46 9.34
C ARG A 337 3.56 26.35 7.83
N VAL A 338 2.49 26.67 7.12
CA VAL A 338 2.49 26.80 5.65
C VAL A 338 3.19 28.10 5.24
N LEU A 339 4.07 28.03 4.25
CA LEU A 339 4.79 29.14 3.64
C LEU A 339 4.22 29.46 2.25
N GLU A 340 4.35 30.72 1.84
CA GLU A 340 4.08 31.13 0.45
C GLU A 340 5.19 30.65 -0.51
N GLU A 341 6.44 30.72 -0.06
CA GLU A 341 7.60 30.24 -0.81
C GLU A 341 7.53 28.72 -0.98
N PRO A 342 7.67 28.15 -2.20
CA PRO A 342 7.54 26.71 -2.45
C PRO A 342 8.78 25.93 -2.01
N VAL A 343 9.05 25.93 -0.71
CA VAL A 343 10.20 25.27 -0.07
C VAL A 343 9.75 24.44 1.13
N VAL A 344 10.41 23.32 1.34
CA VAL A 344 10.38 22.61 2.63
C VAL A 344 11.57 23.10 3.44
N ARG A 345 11.29 23.89 4.48
CA ARG A 345 12.28 24.46 5.39
C ARG A 345 12.20 23.73 6.73
N VAL A 346 13.33 23.20 7.19
CA VAL A 346 13.43 22.48 8.45
C VAL A 346 14.36 23.25 9.38
N LEU A 347 13.87 23.59 10.56
CA LEU A 347 14.58 24.27 11.62
C LEU A 347 14.95 23.26 12.73
N GLN A 348 16.13 23.42 13.31
CA GLN A 348 16.53 22.73 14.52
C GLN A 348 17.53 23.60 15.28
N ASN A 349 17.39 23.69 16.61
CA ASN A 349 18.20 24.54 17.49
C ASN A 349 18.27 26.01 17.03
N GLY A 350 17.16 26.53 16.50
CA GLY A 350 17.04 27.91 16.01
C GLY A 350 17.77 28.22 14.69
N ALA A 351 18.25 27.20 13.95
CA ALA A 351 18.90 27.37 12.66
C ALA A 351 18.27 26.48 11.57
N VAL A 352 18.46 26.84 10.30
CA VAL A 352 18.01 26.03 9.16
C VAL A 352 18.87 24.77 9.07
N ALA A 353 18.26 23.62 9.33
CA ALA A 353 18.87 22.30 9.25
C ALA A 353 18.74 21.68 7.85
N ALA A 354 17.68 21.99 7.12
CA ALA A 354 17.50 21.63 5.71
C ALA A 354 16.59 22.64 5.02
N GLU A 355 16.86 22.95 3.75
CA GLU A 355 15.96 23.74 2.92
C GLU A 355 16.03 23.27 1.47
N VAL A 356 14.92 22.76 0.96
CA VAL A 356 14.81 22.19 -0.39
C VAL A 356 13.57 22.71 -1.10
N PRO A 357 13.59 22.90 -2.43
CA PRO A 357 12.38 23.21 -3.19
C PRO A 357 11.32 22.11 -3.02
N SER A 358 10.06 22.45 -2.76
CA SER A 358 9.02 21.47 -2.43
C SER A 358 8.82 20.43 -3.55
N ARG A 359 8.78 20.88 -4.80
CA ARG A 359 8.61 20.01 -5.99
C ARG A 359 9.80 19.09 -6.26
N ALA A 360 11.01 19.43 -5.78
CA ALA A 360 12.21 18.65 -6.08
C ALA A 360 12.21 17.25 -5.45
N LEU A 361 11.45 17.08 -4.36
CA LEU A 361 11.30 15.81 -3.67
C LEU A 361 10.08 15.00 -4.13
N ALA A 362 8.97 15.63 -4.51
CA ALA A 362 7.70 14.93 -4.73
C ALA A 362 7.29 14.77 -6.21
N GLU A 363 7.45 15.79 -7.06
CA GLU A 363 6.89 15.78 -8.42
C GLU A 363 7.96 15.58 -9.51
N ASP A 364 9.03 16.37 -9.45
CA ASP A 364 10.08 16.40 -10.47
C ASP A 364 11.12 15.30 -10.26
N THR A 365 10.73 14.14 -9.73
CA THR A 365 11.65 13.05 -9.40
C THR A 365 12.24 12.37 -10.65
N PRO A 366 13.46 11.80 -10.57
CA PRO A 366 14.09 11.10 -11.69
C PRO A 366 13.24 9.95 -12.23
N ILE A 367 13.20 9.80 -13.56
CA ILE A 367 12.57 8.65 -14.23
C ILE A 367 13.67 7.84 -14.93
N ASN A 368 13.63 6.53 -14.75
CA ASN A 368 14.48 5.60 -15.48
C ASN A 368 13.78 5.20 -16.77
N ARG A 369 14.32 5.62 -17.92
CA ARG A 369 13.84 5.15 -19.23
C ARG A 369 14.48 3.81 -19.55
N ARG A 370 13.67 2.77 -19.64
CA ARG A 370 14.09 1.41 -20.00
C ARG A 370 13.58 1.09 -21.40
N GLU A 371 14.42 0.42 -22.19
CA GLU A 371 14.01 -0.08 -23.50
C GLU A 371 13.31 -1.43 -23.34
N LEU A 372 12.15 -1.59 -23.99
CA LEU A 372 11.47 -2.87 -24.04
C LEU A 372 12.16 -3.79 -25.04
N LEU A 373 12.25 -5.08 -24.69
CA LEU A 373 12.67 -6.11 -25.63
C LEU A 373 11.73 -6.12 -26.84
N SER A 374 12.32 -6.19 -28.04
CA SER A 374 11.57 -6.26 -29.30
C SER A 374 10.82 -7.59 -29.47
N GLU A 375 11.33 -8.65 -28.85
CA GLU A 375 10.75 -9.99 -28.86
C GLU A 375 10.54 -10.46 -27.41
N PRO A 376 9.55 -11.33 -27.14
CA PRO A 376 9.35 -11.91 -25.82
C PRO A 376 10.63 -12.61 -25.31
N PRO A 377 10.90 -12.63 -23.99
CA PRO A 377 12.01 -13.39 -23.42
C PRO A 377 12.02 -14.86 -23.87
N ALA A 378 13.20 -15.43 -24.07
CA ALA A 378 13.35 -16.79 -24.61
C ALA A 378 12.58 -17.85 -23.80
N LEU A 379 12.54 -17.71 -22.47
CA LEU A 379 11.77 -18.61 -21.60
C LEU A 379 10.26 -18.54 -21.88
N VAL A 380 9.72 -17.33 -22.08
CA VAL A 380 8.31 -17.14 -22.44
C VAL A 380 8.01 -17.74 -23.81
N GLN A 381 8.89 -17.52 -24.80
CA GLN A 381 8.75 -18.16 -26.12
C GLN A 381 8.75 -19.69 -26.02
N GLN A 382 9.58 -20.26 -25.15
CA GLN A 382 9.62 -21.70 -24.90
C GLN A 382 8.30 -22.20 -24.30
N HIS A 383 7.71 -21.49 -23.34
CA HIS A 383 6.41 -21.83 -22.79
C HIS A 383 5.32 -21.85 -23.88
N TRP A 384 5.36 -20.90 -24.81
CA TRP A 384 4.39 -20.80 -25.92
C TRP A 384 4.56 -21.88 -27.01
N GLN A 385 5.64 -22.66 -26.98
CA GLN A 385 5.77 -23.85 -27.84
C GLN A 385 4.90 -25.02 -27.35
N TRP A 386 4.43 -24.98 -26.10
CA TRP A 386 3.53 -25.99 -25.57
C TRP A 386 2.18 -25.97 -26.31
N GLN A 387 1.62 -27.15 -26.57
CA GLN A 387 0.34 -27.34 -27.22
C GLN A 387 -0.56 -28.21 -26.35
N GLU A 388 -1.86 -28.03 -26.42
CA GLU A 388 -2.83 -28.83 -25.65
C GLU A 388 -2.70 -30.33 -25.92
N SER A 389 -2.34 -30.72 -27.15
CA SER A 389 -2.04 -32.11 -27.52
C SER A 389 -0.82 -32.70 -26.82
N SER A 390 0.02 -31.86 -26.19
CA SER A 390 1.15 -32.30 -25.37
C SER A 390 0.73 -32.69 -23.95
N LEU A 391 -0.52 -32.40 -23.54
CA LEU A 391 -1.07 -32.85 -22.27
C LEU A 391 -1.33 -34.37 -22.34
N PRO A 392 -0.76 -35.18 -21.43
CA PRO A 392 -1.02 -36.62 -21.44
C PRO A 392 -2.50 -36.89 -21.15
N ALA A 393 -3.08 -37.87 -21.86
CA ALA A 393 -4.45 -38.31 -21.60
C ALA A 393 -4.57 -38.81 -20.15
N LEU A 394 -5.57 -38.31 -19.42
CA LEU A 394 -5.85 -38.75 -18.06
C LEU A 394 -6.60 -40.09 -18.11
N ALA A 395 -5.94 -41.16 -17.70
CA ALA A 395 -6.56 -42.47 -17.57
C ALA A 395 -7.67 -42.44 -16.50
N ALA A 396 -8.74 -43.22 -16.68
CA ALA A 396 -9.90 -43.19 -15.78
C ALA A 396 -9.52 -43.51 -14.32
N GLU A 397 -8.60 -44.45 -14.13
CA GLU A 397 -8.04 -44.85 -12.84
C GLU A 397 -7.18 -43.77 -12.17
N ALA A 398 -6.70 -42.77 -12.93
CA ALA A 398 -5.90 -41.66 -12.41
C ALA A 398 -6.76 -40.46 -11.98
N VAL A 399 -8.05 -40.40 -12.38
CA VAL A 399 -8.93 -39.26 -12.10
C VAL A 399 -9.07 -38.99 -10.59
N GLU A 400 -9.42 -40.01 -9.81
CA GLU A 400 -9.59 -39.87 -8.36
C GLU A 400 -8.27 -39.49 -7.66
N PRO A 401 -7.13 -40.19 -7.88
CA PRO A 401 -5.85 -39.77 -7.32
C PRO A 401 -5.42 -38.35 -7.71
N THR A 402 -5.60 -37.96 -8.97
CA THR A 402 -5.25 -36.61 -9.43
C THR A 402 -6.13 -35.55 -8.79
N LEU A 403 -7.44 -35.79 -8.63
CA LEU A 403 -8.33 -34.88 -7.92
C LEU A 403 -7.91 -34.72 -6.45
N LEU A 404 -7.59 -35.83 -5.77
CA LEU A 404 -7.12 -35.78 -4.39
C LEU A 404 -5.78 -35.01 -4.28
N GLN A 405 -4.87 -35.19 -5.24
CA GLN A 405 -3.62 -34.43 -5.30
C GLN A 405 -3.86 -32.93 -5.51
N LEU A 406 -4.81 -32.55 -6.37
CA LEU A 406 -5.18 -31.15 -6.57
C LEU A 406 -5.78 -30.54 -5.30
N LEU A 407 -6.64 -31.28 -4.59
CA LEU A 407 -7.22 -30.81 -3.33
C LEU A 407 -6.22 -30.72 -2.18
N ASP A 408 -5.10 -31.45 -2.28
CA ASP A 408 -3.99 -31.43 -1.32
C ASP A 408 -2.99 -30.29 -1.61
N ASP A 409 -2.98 -29.70 -2.81
CA ASP A 409 -2.13 -28.54 -3.13
C ASP A 409 -2.54 -27.35 -2.24
N PRO A 410 -1.63 -26.78 -1.43
CA PRO A 410 -1.94 -25.68 -0.51
C PRO A 410 -2.55 -24.44 -1.17
N THR A 411 -2.31 -24.22 -2.47
CA THR A 411 -2.90 -23.13 -3.26
C THR A 411 -4.39 -23.37 -3.55
N ILE A 412 -4.81 -24.64 -3.69
CA ILE A 412 -6.21 -25.03 -3.94
C ILE A 412 -6.94 -25.35 -2.64
N ALA A 413 -6.24 -25.96 -1.68
CA ALA A 413 -6.80 -26.42 -0.41
C ALA A 413 -7.50 -25.30 0.39
N SER A 414 -8.35 -25.70 1.34
CA SER A 414 -9.11 -24.77 2.16
C SER A 414 -8.20 -23.80 2.92
N LYS A 415 -8.44 -22.49 2.76
CA LYS A 415 -7.74 -21.42 3.50
C LYS A 415 -8.28 -21.22 4.92
N ARG A 416 -9.07 -22.16 5.44
CA ARG A 416 -9.70 -22.08 6.77
C ARG A 416 -8.74 -21.85 7.92
N TRP A 417 -7.53 -22.39 7.83
CA TRP A 417 -6.53 -22.17 8.86
C TRP A 417 -6.11 -20.69 8.97
N VAL A 418 -6.12 -19.96 7.85
CA VAL A 418 -5.74 -18.54 7.77
C VAL A 418 -6.88 -17.68 8.34
N TRP A 419 -8.06 -17.69 7.71
CA TRP A 419 -9.12 -16.74 8.05
C TRP A 419 -9.78 -16.97 9.41
N ARG A 420 -9.63 -18.15 10.04
CA ARG A 420 -10.13 -18.39 11.41
C ARG A 420 -9.33 -17.63 12.49
N GLN A 421 -8.17 -17.11 12.14
CA GLN A 421 -7.33 -16.30 13.04
C GLN A 421 -7.76 -14.82 13.04
N TYR A 422 -8.51 -14.42 12.01
CA TYR A 422 -9.01 -13.08 11.84
C TYR A 422 -10.42 -12.95 12.40
N ASP A 423 -10.69 -11.81 13.02
CA ASP A 423 -12.05 -11.36 13.17
C ASP A 423 -12.65 -11.05 11.79
N HIS A 424 -13.92 -11.40 11.64
CA HIS A 424 -14.70 -11.19 10.41
C HIS A 424 -16.11 -10.65 10.73
N GLN A 425 -16.34 -10.18 11.97
CA GLN A 425 -17.68 -9.85 12.51
C GLN A 425 -17.73 -8.54 13.27
N VAL A 426 -16.61 -7.99 13.73
CA VAL A 426 -16.54 -6.68 14.39
C VAL A 426 -17.19 -5.64 13.48
N GLN A 427 -17.88 -4.70 14.12
CA GLN A 427 -18.78 -3.73 13.49
C GLN A 427 -20.09 -4.31 12.91
N ALA A 428 -20.33 -5.62 13.01
CA ALA A 428 -21.56 -6.33 12.61
C ALA A 428 -22.01 -6.05 11.17
N ASN A 429 -21.03 -5.89 10.27
CA ASN A 429 -21.23 -5.42 8.89
C ASN A 429 -21.10 -6.50 7.83
N THR A 430 -20.33 -7.55 8.10
CA THR A 430 -20.04 -8.62 7.15
C THR A 430 -21.27 -9.48 6.91
N VAL A 431 -21.76 -9.51 5.67
CA VAL A 431 -22.88 -10.33 5.23
C VAL A 431 -22.37 -11.68 4.71
N VAL A 432 -21.41 -11.65 3.79
CA VAL A 432 -20.72 -12.85 3.28
C VAL A 432 -19.32 -12.88 3.88
N ARG A 433 -19.05 -13.95 4.64
CA ARG A 433 -17.81 -14.17 5.39
C ARG A 433 -16.78 -14.93 4.54
N PRO A 434 -15.49 -14.92 4.94
CA PRO A 434 -14.47 -15.76 4.29
C PRO A 434 -14.93 -17.22 4.14
N GLY A 435 -14.74 -17.78 2.94
CA GLY A 435 -15.13 -19.16 2.62
C GLY A 435 -16.63 -19.40 2.39
N GLY A 436 -17.46 -18.34 2.44
CA GLY A 436 -18.89 -18.43 2.13
C GLY A 436 -19.25 -18.18 0.65
N ALA A 437 -18.37 -17.52 -0.11
CA ALA A 437 -18.54 -17.28 -1.54
C ALA A 437 -17.21 -16.86 -2.18
N ASP A 438 -17.24 -16.48 -3.46
CA ASP A 438 -16.09 -16.02 -4.23
C ASP A 438 -15.60 -14.61 -3.84
N ALA A 439 -16.44 -13.79 -3.19
CA ALA A 439 -16.07 -12.46 -2.70
C ALA A 439 -16.70 -12.16 -1.34
N ALA A 440 -16.08 -11.28 -0.57
CA ALA A 440 -16.68 -10.75 0.65
C ALA A 440 -17.79 -9.75 0.32
N VAL A 441 -18.83 -9.69 1.15
CA VAL A 441 -19.89 -8.68 1.03
C VAL A 441 -20.13 -8.02 2.37
N LEU A 442 -20.10 -6.69 2.38
CA LEU A 442 -20.31 -5.84 3.55
C LEU A 442 -21.56 -5.00 3.35
N ARG A 443 -22.37 -4.84 4.39
CA ARG A 443 -23.53 -3.93 4.36
C ARG A 443 -23.07 -2.48 4.38
N LEU A 444 -23.66 -1.64 3.53
CA LEU A 444 -23.50 -0.19 3.60
C LEU A 444 -24.42 0.36 4.69
N ARG A 445 -23.85 0.83 5.81
CA ARG A 445 -24.65 1.44 6.88
C ARG A 445 -25.23 2.78 6.43
N SER A 446 -26.39 3.15 6.98
CA SER A 446 -26.96 4.49 6.75
C SER A 446 -26.00 5.55 7.27
N GLN A 447 -25.74 6.57 6.47
CA GLN A 447 -24.93 7.74 6.83
C GLN A 447 -25.78 8.89 7.42
N GLN A 448 -27.12 8.76 7.44
CA GLN A 448 -28.01 9.74 8.03
C GLN A 448 -28.49 9.30 9.43
N GLU A 449 -28.35 10.18 10.41
CA GLU A 449 -28.66 9.96 11.84
C GLU A 449 -30.15 9.72 12.18
N HIS A 450 -31.05 9.65 11.19
CA HIS A 450 -32.49 9.77 11.43
C HIS A 450 -33.39 8.62 10.97
N ASP A 451 -32.85 7.47 10.55
CA ASP A 451 -33.70 6.29 10.40
C ASP A 451 -33.03 4.97 10.81
N PRO A 452 -33.08 4.60 12.11
CA PRO A 452 -32.68 3.27 12.56
C PRO A 452 -33.56 2.13 11.99
N GLN A 453 -34.67 2.44 11.32
CA GLN A 453 -35.52 1.48 10.59
C GLN A 453 -35.26 1.47 9.07
N SER A 454 -34.44 2.37 8.53
CA SER A 454 -33.98 2.31 7.15
C SER A 454 -33.02 1.12 7.04
N SER A 455 -33.57 -0.06 6.77
CA SER A 455 -32.76 -1.21 6.36
C SER A 455 -32.12 -0.87 5.03
N ASN A 456 -30.91 -0.30 5.04
CA ASN A 456 -30.15 -0.20 3.82
C ASN A 456 -29.85 -1.61 3.36
N GLN A 457 -30.50 -2.01 2.27
CA GLN A 457 -30.32 -3.33 1.67
C GLN A 457 -29.10 -3.35 0.76
N ARG A 458 -28.38 -2.24 0.60
CA ARG A 458 -27.21 -2.16 -0.27
C ARG A 458 -25.95 -2.63 0.43
N GLY A 459 -25.01 -3.11 -0.36
CA GLY A 459 -23.73 -3.60 0.10
C GLY A 459 -22.60 -3.23 -0.84
N VAL A 460 -21.38 -3.46 -0.37
CA VAL A 460 -20.18 -3.44 -1.19
C VAL A 460 -19.57 -4.84 -1.16
N ALA A 461 -19.24 -5.37 -2.32
CA ALA A 461 -18.46 -6.58 -2.48
C ALA A 461 -16.99 -6.24 -2.72
N ALA A 462 -16.08 -7.07 -2.23
CA ALA A 462 -14.65 -6.88 -2.41
C ALA A 462 -13.91 -8.21 -2.57
N THR A 463 -12.89 -8.20 -3.43
CA THR A 463 -12.00 -9.34 -3.68
C THR A 463 -10.57 -8.88 -4.00
N VAL A 464 -9.60 -9.79 -3.85
CA VAL A 464 -8.21 -9.62 -4.29
C VAL A 464 -7.79 -10.89 -5.03
N ASP A 465 -7.28 -10.76 -6.25
CA ASP A 465 -6.99 -11.90 -7.13
C ASP A 465 -5.72 -11.70 -7.97
N CYS A 466 -4.91 -12.76 -8.11
CA CYS A 466 -3.85 -12.83 -9.12
C CYS A 466 -3.47 -14.27 -9.50
N PRO A 467 -3.72 -14.70 -10.75
CA PRO A 467 -3.26 -15.99 -11.26
C PRO A 467 -1.77 -15.93 -11.65
N ASN A 468 -0.87 -15.85 -10.65
CA ASN A 468 0.58 -15.60 -10.87
C ASN A 468 1.25 -16.58 -11.84
N ARG A 469 0.82 -17.86 -11.87
CA ARG A 469 1.32 -18.84 -12.84
C ARG A 469 0.96 -18.46 -14.28
N TRP A 470 -0.22 -17.88 -14.52
CA TRP A 470 -0.63 -17.44 -15.85
C TRP A 470 0.16 -16.20 -16.26
N VAL A 471 0.39 -15.28 -15.33
CA VAL A 471 1.24 -14.10 -15.56
C VAL A 471 2.69 -14.50 -15.86
N ALA A 472 3.22 -15.52 -15.18
CA ALA A 472 4.56 -16.04 -15.46
C ALA A 472 4.66 -16.65 -16.88
N LEU A 473 3.61 -17.31 -17.36
CA LEU A 473 3.55 -17.92 -18.70
C LEU A 473 3.32 -16.90 -19.81
N ASP A 474 2.48 -15.90 -19.57
CA ASP A 474 2.15 -14.81 -20.49
C ASP A 474 1.72 -13.59 -19.66
N PRO A 475 2.60 -12.61 -19.41
CA PRO A 475 2.29 -11.51 -18.50
C PRO A 475 1.11 -10.65 -18.97
N GLU A 476 0.94 -10.47 -20.29
CA GLU A 476 -0.16 -9.67 -20.83
C GLU A 476 -1.50 -10.39 -20.62
N ARG A 477 -1.60 -11.66 -21.04
CA ARG A 477 -2.84 -12.43 -20.86
C ARG A 477 -3.12 -12.75 -19.40
N GLY A 478 -2.08 -13.00 -18.61
CA GLY A 478 -2.18 -13.19 -17.17
C GLY A 478 -2.67 -11.93 -16.46
N GLY A 479 -2.19 -10.75 -16.85
CA GLY A 479 -2.71 -9.48 -16.34
C GLY A 479 -4.19 -9.28 -16.68
N MET A 480 -4.59 -9.59 -17.92
CA MET A 480 -6.02 -9.58 -18.29
C MET A 480 -6.84 -10.57 -17.45
N ALA A 481 -6.29 -11.76 -17.21
CA ALA A 481 -6.95 -12.80 -16.42
C ALA A 481 -7.15 -12.38 -14.96
N ALA A 482 -6.19 -11.66 -14.35
CA ALA A 482 -6.30 -11.15 -12.99
C ALA A 482 -7.51 -10.22 -12.82
N VAL A 483 -7.68 -9.25 -13.73
CA VAL A 483 -8.84 -8.35 -13.71
C VAL A 483 -10.14 -9.12 -13.97
N ALA A 484 -10.11 -10.05 -14.93
CA ALA A 484 -11.29 -10.84 -15.27
C ALA A 484 -11.71 -11.79 -14.13
N GLU A 485 -10.77 -12.33 -13.36
CA GLU A 485 -11.04 -13.14 -12.17
C GLU A 485 -11.67 -12.32 -11.05
N ALA A 486 -11.08 -11.16 -10.71
CA ALA A 486 -11.63 -10.26 -9.72
C ALA A 486 -13.07 -9.80 -10.08
N ALA A 487 -13.29 -9.39 -11.33
CA ALA A 487 -14.63 -9.01 -11.80
C ALA A 487 -15.62 -10.17 -11.75
N ARG A 488 -15.17 -11.39 -12.05
CA ARG A 488 -16.00 -12.61 -12.00
C ARG A 488 -16.39 -12.95 -10.56
N ASN A 489 -15.45 -12.90 -9.62
CA ASN A 489 -15.73 -13.18 -8.20
C ASN A 489 -16.77 -12.22 -7.62
N LEU A 490 -16.67 -10.93 -7.95
CA LEU A 490 -17.70 -9.94 -7.60
C LEU A 490 -19.05 -10.22 -8.27
N SER A 491 -19.03 -10.55 -9.56
CA SER A 491 -20.27 -10.86 -10.31
C SER A 491 -20.97 -12.12 -9.77
N CYS A 492 -20.21 -13.13 -9.33
CA CYS A 492 -20.73 -14.38 -8.76
C CYS A 492 -21.48 -14.17 -7.45
N VAL A 493 -21.18 -13.12 -6.69
CA VAL A 493 -21.96 -12.74 -5.49
C VAL A 493 -23.10 -11.76 -5.80
N GLY A 494 -23.31 -11.41 -7.08
CA GLY A 494 -24.35 -10.49 -7.52
C GLY A 494 -23.97 -9.01 -7.44
N ALA A 495 -22.67 -8.69 -7.39
CA ALA A 495 -22.20 -7.31 -7.41
C ALA A 495 -21.88 -6.82 -8.83
N GLU A 496 -22.09 -5.52 -9.09
CA GLU A 496 -21.57 -4.82 -10.26
C GLU A 496 -20.11 -4.40 -9.98
N PRO A 497 -19.10 -4.89 -10.72
CA PRO A 497 -17.72 -4.41 -10.59
C PRO A 497 -17.61 -2.91 -10.90
N ILE A 498 -16.91 -2.14 -10.06
CA ILE A 498 -16.85 -0.68 -10.19
C ILE A 498 -15.44 -0.18 -10.50
N ALA A 499 -14.45 -0.59 -9.72
CA ALA A 499 -13.12 -0.02 -9.78
C ALA A 499 -12.07 -0.96 -9.19
N VAL A 500 -10.83 -0.73 -9.60
CA VAL A 500 -9.65 -1.53 -9.26
C VAL A 500 -8.65 -0.70 -8.48
N THR A 501 -7.98 -1.37 -7.54
CA THR A 501 -6.68 -0.96 -7.02
C THR A 501 -5.69 -2.10 -7.28
N ASP A 502 -4.52 -1.79 -7.81
CA ASP A 502 -3.52 -2.80 -8.18
C ASP A 502 -2.31 -2.78 -7.25
N ASN A 503 -1.72 -3.96 -7.01
CA ASN A 503 -0.43 -4.10 -6.34
C ASN A 503 0.54 -4.87 -7.23
N LEU A 504 1.45 -4.15 -7.86
CA LEU A 504 2.39 -4.70 -8.83
C LEU A 504 3.63 -5.23 -8.10
N ASN A 505 3.71 -6.54 -7.89
CA ASN A 505 4.89 -7.18 -7.31
C ASN A 505 5.71 -7.85 -8.41
N PHE A 506 6.90 -7.32 -8.70
CA PHE A 506 7.75 -7.79 -9.78
C PHE A 506 9.22 -7.93 -9.36
N PRO A 507 9.99 -8.77 -10.08
CA PRO A 507 11.45 -8.78 -10.01
C PRO A 507 12.08 -7.45 -10.42
N SER A 508 13.40 -7.38 -10.35
CA SER A 508 14.21 -6.22 -10.69
C SER A 508 13.90 -5.70 -12.10
N PRO A 509 13.48 -4.42 -12.22
CA PRO A 509 13.21 -3.77 -13.50
C PRO A 509 14.50 -3.44 -14.26
N GLU A 510 15.66 -3.74 -13.67
CA GLU A 510 16.95 -3.51 -14.30
C GLU A 510 17.29 -4.59 -15.31
N THR A 511 16.72 -5.77 -15.12
CA THR A 511 16.84 -6.86 -16.08
C THR A 511 15.88 -6.62 -17.26
N PRO A 512 16.31 -6.85 -18.52
CA PRO A 512 15.42 -6.71 -19.67
C PRO A 512 14.15 -7.58 -19.57
N THR A 513 14.28 -8.78 -19.01
CA THR A 513 13.16 -9.69 -18.77
C THR A 513 12.19 -9.15 -17.72
N GLY A 514 12.68 -8.69 -16.56
CA GLY A 514 11.83 -8.18 -15.49
C GLY A 514 11.04 -6.94 -15.91
N TYR A 515 11.70 -5.98 -16.59
CA TYR A 515 11.00 -4.81 -17.13
C TYR A 515 9.98 -5.17 -18.22
N TRP A 516 10.31 -6.14 -19.09
CA TRP A 516 9.37 -6.63 -20.09
C TRP A 516 8.13 -7.26 -19.45
N GLN A 517 8.31 -8.12 -18.44
CA GLN A 517 7.19 -8.74 -17.72
C GLN A 517 6.28 -7.68 -17.06
N LEU A 518 6.87 -6.69 -16.38
CA LEU A 518 6.15 -5.56 -15.78
C LEU A 518 5.33 -4.81 -16.83
N ALA A 519 5.95 -4.41 -17.94
CA ALA A 519 5.28 -3.64 -18.98
C ALA A 519 4.13 -4.40 -19.66
N MET A 520 4.34 -5.69 -19.94
CA MET A 520 3.30 -6.53 -20.55
C MET A 520 2.14 -6.79 -19.58
N ALA A 521 2.41 -7.00 -18.30
CA ALA A 521 1.37 -7.13 -17.27
C ALA A 521 0.56 -5.83 -17.10
N CYS A 522 1.21 -4.67 -17.01
CA CYS A 522 0.51 -3.37 -16.96
C CYS A 522 -0.39 -3.15 -18.18
N ARG A 523 0.07 -3.55 -19.38
CA ARG A 523 -0.74 -3.50 -20.60
C ARG A 523 -1.98 -4.40 -20.49
N GLY A 524 -1.79 -5.63 -20.03
CA GLY A 524 -2.88 -6.61 -19.85
C GLY A 524 -3.95 -6.13 -18.86
N LEU A 525 -3.51 -5.68 -17.69
CA LEU A 525 -4.38 -5.08 -16.67
C LEU A 525 -5.16 -3.88 -17.25
N SER A 526 -4.44 -2.95 -17.88
CA SER A 526 -5.01 -1.73 -18.46
C SER A 526 -6.08 -2.03 -19.50
N GLU A 527 -5.84 -2.99 -20.40
CA GLU A 527 -6.80 -3.38 -21.43
C GLU A 527 -8.04 -4.04 -20.85
N ALA A 528 -7.87 -4.97 -19.90
CA ALA A 528 -9.02 -5.60 -19.25
C ALA A 528 -9.86 -4.60 -18.46
N CYS A 529 -9.23 -3.64 -17.76
CA CYS A 529 -9.94 -2.57 -17.07
C CYS A 529 -10.74 -1.67 -18.03
N ARG A 530 -10.23 -1.40 -19.24
CA ARG A 530 -10.99 -0.65 -20.26
C ARG A 530 -12.22 -1.42 -20.74
N VAL A 531 -12.05 -2.72 -21.03
CA VAL A 531 -13.14 -3.57 -21.53
C VAL A 531 -14.23 -3.75 -20.49
N LEU A 532 -13.85 -3.96 -19.23
CA LEU A 532 -14.78 -4.17 -18.11
C LEU A 532 -15.27 -2.86 -17.48
N GLN A 533 -14.76 -1.71 -17.94
CA GLN A 533 -15.09 -0.37 -17.42
C GLN A 533 -14.84 -0.23 -15.92
N THR A 534 -13.77 -0.86 -15.43
CA THR A 534 -13.32 -0.83 -14.03
C THR A 534 -12.04 -0.01 -13.92
N PRO A 535 -12.11 1.33 -13.90
CA PRO A 535 -10.93 2.18 -13.80
C PRO A 535 -10.09 1.89 -12.55
N VAL A 536 -8.80 2.17 -12.67
CA VAL A 536 -7.82 2.06 -11.59
C VAL A 536 -7.83 3.36 -10.77
N THR A 537 -8.10 3.25 -9.48
CA THR A 537 -8.15 4.41 -8.58
C THR A 537 -6.83 4.72 -7.89
N GLY A 538 -5.85 3.82 -8.00
CA GLY A 538 -4.56 3.91 -7.35
C GLY A 538 -4.05 2.50 -7.03
N GLY A 539 -2.87 2.41 -6.43
CA GLY A 539 -2.23 1.13 -6.19
C GLY A 539 -0.87 1.28 -5.55
N ASN A 540 -0.11 0.20 -5.58
CA ASN A 540 1.25 0.12 -5.08
C ASN A 540 2.13 -0.65 -6.07
N VAL A 541 3.43 -0.37 -6.07
CA VAL A 541 4.41 -1.12 -6.87
C VAL A 541 5.55 -1.55 -5.96
N SER A 542 5.75 -2.86 -5.85
CA SER A 542 6.91 -3.47 -5.24
C SER A 542 7.79 -4.06 -6.34
N LEU A 543 8.96 -3.47 -6.55
CA LEU A 543 9.98 -3.98 -7.47
C LEU A 543 11.14 -4.60 -6.69
N TYR A 544 12.14 -5.13 -7.40
CA TYR A 544 13.32 -5.77 -6.80
C TYR A 544 12.97 -6.99 -5.92
N ASN A 545 11.84 -7.65 -6.21
CA ASN A 545 11.47 -8.88 -5.52
C ASN A 545 12.27 -10.06 -6.07
N ASP A 546 13.56 -10.05 -5.74
CA ASP A 546 14.55 -11.06 -6.09
C ASP A 546 15.20 -11.59 -4.82
N THR A 547 15.62 -12.85 -4.86
CA THR A 547 16.40 -13.47 -3.80
C THR A 547 17.77 -13.85 -4.32
N ARG A 548 18.82 -13.40 -3.65
CA ARG A 548 20.18 -13.89 -3.87
C ARG A 548 20.39 -15.20 -3.12
N LEU A 549 20.58 -16.28 -3.86
CA LEU A 549 20.82 -17.61 -3.33
C LEU A 549 22.28 -17.76 -2.82
N PRO A 550 22.57 -18.75 -1.95
CA PRO A 550 23.92 -18.95 -1.39
C PRO A 550 25.00 -19.23 -2.44
N ASP A 551 24.63 -19.73 -3.62
CA ASP A 551 25.54 -19.94 -4.75
C ASP A 551 25.84 -18.65 -5.56
N GLY A 552 25.24 -17.53 -5.14
CA GLY A 552 25.36 -16.22 -5.77
C GLY A 552 24.38 -15.98 -6.93
N SER A 553 23.58 -16.98 -7.33
CA SER A 553 22.56 -16.82 -8.35
C SER A 553 21.37 -15.99 -7.83
N ILE A 554 20.64 -15.36 -8.75
CA ILE A 554 19.44 -14.58 -8.44
C ILE A 554 18.21 -15.39 -8.83
N GLN A 555 17.30 -15.56 -7.88
CA GLN A 555 15.99 -16.16 -8.09
C GLN A 555 14.91 -15.05 -8.04
N PRO A 556 14.32 -14.67 -9.18
CA PRO A 556 13.20 -13.75 -9.22
C PRO A 556 11.91 -14.44 -8.74
N ILE A 557 10.98 -13.67 -8.14
CA ILE A 557 9.60 -14.12 -7.96
C ILE A 557 8.91 -14.33 -9.31
N GLN A 558 7.80 -15.07 -9.31
CA GLN A 558 6.85 -14.96 -10.43
C GLN A 558 6.22 -13.55 -10.46
N PRO A 559 6.03 -12.94 -11.66
CA PRO A 559 5.35 -11.66 -11.77
C PRO A 559 3.93 -11.74 -11.20
N THR A 560 3.61 -10.88 -10.23
CA THR A 560 2.39 -10.97 -9.42
C THR A 560 1.67 -9.61 -9.31
N PRO A 561 0.97 -9.18 -10.39
CA PRO A 561 0.10 -8.01 -10.38
C PRO A 561 -1.23 -8.33 -9.67
N VAL A 562 -1.30 -8.13 -8.35
CA VAL A 562 -2.52 -8.36 -7.58
C VAL A 562 -3.57 -7.32 -7.92
N VAL A 563 -4.80 -7.76 -8.20
CA VAL A 563 -5.96 -6.90 -8.47
C VAL A 563 -6.88 -6.94 -7.27
N GLY A 564 -6.96 -5.83 -6.52
CA GLY A 564 -8.05 -5.58 -5.58
C GLY A 564 -9.21 -4.92 -6.32
N MET A 565 -10.42 -5.45 -6.20
CA MET A 565 -11.59 -4.91 -6.89
C MET A 565 -12.77 -4.76 -5.94
N VAL A 566 -13.51 -3.66 -6.10
CA VAL A 566 -14.75 -3.40 -5.37
C VAL A 566 -15.94 -3.37 -6.32
N GLY A 567 -17.08 -3.83 -5.84
CA GLY A 567 -18.33 -3.82 -6.58
C GLY A 567 -19.53 -3.44 -5.72
N LEU A 568 -20.58 -2.90 -6.35
CA LEU A 568 -21.80 -2.50 -5.67
C LEU A 568 -22.80 -3.66 -5.67
N VAL A 569 -23.39 -3.91 -4.51
CA VAL A 569 -24.53 -4.82 -4.35
C VAL A 569 -25.77 -3.98 -4.09
N ASP A 570 -26.72 -4.00 -5.03
CA ASP A 570 -27.99 -3.26 -4.86
C ASP A 570 -28.89 -3.86 -3.78
N ASN A 571 -28.87 -5.18 -3.61
CA ASN A 571 -29.65 -5.86 -2.58
C ASN A 571 -28.90 -7.06 -1.98
N ILE A 572 -28.47 -6.94 -0.72
CA ILE A 572 -27.80 -7.99 0.04
C ILE A 572 -28.69 -9.20 0.31
N ASN A 573 -30.00 -9.12 0.07
CA ASN A 573 -30.92 -10.26 0.20
C ASN A 573 -30.98 -11.11 -1.08
N THR A 574 -30.35 -10.67 -2.18
CA THR A 574 -30.28 -11.41 -3.45
C THR A 574 -28.89 -11.96 -3.73
N LEU A 575 -28.04 -12.04 -2.71
CA LEU A 575 -26.69 -12.56 -2.82
C LEU A 575 -26.69 -14.05 -3.21
N VAL A 576 -25.67 -14.43 -3.96
CA VAL A 576 -25.40 -15.81 -4.36
C VAL A 576 -24.07 -16.22 -3.72
N GLY A 577 -23.99 -17.45 -3.21
CA GLY A 577 -22.81 -17.96 -2.53
C GLY A 577 -22.81 -19.47 -2.40
N LEU A 578 -21.82 -19.99 -1.70
CA LEU A 578 -21.71 -21.41 -1.35
C LEU A 578 -22.73 -21.68 -0.23
N ALA A 579 -23.93 -22.10 -0.66
CA ALA A 579 -25.15 -22.45 0.08
C ALA A 579 -25.05 -22.57 1.62
#